data_AF-Q0VMH0-F1
#
_entry.id   AF-Q0VMH0-F1
#
_cell.length_a   1.000
_cell.length_b   1.000
_cell.length_c   1.000
_cell.angle_alpha   90.00
_cell.angle_beta   90.00
_cell.angle_gamma   90.00
#
_symmetry.space_group_name_H-M   'P 1'
#
loop_
_entity.id
_entity.type
_entity.pdbx_description
1 polymer ?
#
loop_
_entity_poly.entity_id
_entity_poly.type
_entity_poly.pdbx_seq_one_letter_code
_entity_poly.pdbx_strand_id
1 'polypeptide(L)' 'MLKCKDVVAKADALVDGTSLTMRERIALRMHLLMCHHCRRYVHQLRVLVNTLPRETDRLDDAQTRDILEKLDTSRDP' A
#
# COMPACT_ATOMS: atom_id res chain seq x y z
N MET A 1 -0.98 -19.76 13.80
CA MET A 1 -1.28 -18.50 14.52
C MET A 1 -0.61 -17.36 13.77
N LEU A 2 -1.39 -16.49 13.12
CA LEU A 2 -0.84 -15.22 12.64
C LEU A 2 -0.53 -14.35 13.86
N LYS A 3 0.70 -13.84 13.96
CA LYS A 3 1.04 -12.84 14.97
C LYS A 3 0.59 -11.47 14.45
N CYS A 4 0.32 -10.55 15.37
CA CYS A 4 0.00 -9.17 15.04
C CYS A 4 1.06 -8.53 14.12
N LYS A 5 2.33 -8.93 14.25
CA LYS A 5 3.44 -8.51 13.37
C LYS A 5 3.23 -8.93 11.91
N ASP A 6 2.73 -10.13 11.67
CA ASP A 6 2.46 -10.64 10.31
C ASP A 6 1.31 -9.86 9.67
N VAL A 7 0.34 -9.40 10.48
CA VAL A 7 -0.75 -8.55 10.01
C VAL A 7 -0.25 -7.18 9.62
N VAL A 8 0.65 -6.58 10.42
CA VAL A 8 1.27 -5.29 10.10
C VAL A 8 2.10 -5.40 8.83
N ALA A 9 2.93 -6.44 8.70
CA ALA A 9 3.74 -6.67 7.50
C ALA A 9 2.92 -6.84 6.21
N LYS A 10 1.66 -7.30 6.33
CA LYS A 10 0.74 -7.50 5.19
C LYS A 10 -0.33 -6.41 5.10
N ALA A 11 -0.27 -5.38 5.95
CA ALA A 11 -1.30 -4.35 6.02
C ALA A 11 -1.28 -3.45 4.78
N ASP A 12 -0.09 -3.15 4.25
CA ASP A 12 0.07 -2.33 3.04
C ASP A 12 -0.56 -3.04 1.84
N ALA A 13 -0.22 -4.32 1.62
CA ALA A 13 -0.86 -5.14 0.59
C ALA A 13 -2.38 -5.28 0.77
N LEU A 14 -2.88 -5.23 2.01
CA LEU A 14 -4.30 -5.25 2.32
C LEU A 14 -5.00 -3.93 2.01
N VAL A 15 -4.30 -2.79 2.11
CA VAL A 15 -4.84 -1.43 1.89
C VAL A 15 -4.65 -0.97 0.44
N ASP A 16 -3.55 -1.34 -0.20
CA ASP A 16 -3.23 -1.03 -1.59
C ASP A 16 -3.87 -2.00 -2.59
N GLY A 17 -4.40 -3.12 -2.12
CA GLY A 17 -5.09 -4.10 -2.99
C GLY A 17 -4.15 -4.97 -3.80
N THR A 18 -2.86 -5.00 -3.47
CA THR A 18 -1.85 -5.90 -4.04
C THR A 18 -2.28 -7.37 -3.90
N SER A 19 -1.79 -8.23 -4.79
CA SER A 19 -2.15 -9.64 -4.92
C SER A 19 -1.79 -10.49 -3.69
N LEU A 20 -2.63 -10.44 -2.65
CA LEU A 20 -2.64 -11.41 -1.55
C LEU A 20 -3.30 -12.71 -2.00
N THR A 21 -2.73 -13.86 -1.62
CA THR A 21 -3.33 -15.17 -1.87
C THR A 21 -4.65 -15.30 -1.12
N MET A 22 -5.67 -15.97 -1.69
CA MET A 22 -6.99 -16.10 -1.04
C MET A 22 -6.93 -16.64 0.39
N ARG A 23 -6.02 -17.60 0.66
CA ARG A 23 -5.80 -18.16 2.01
C ARG A 23 -5.31 -17.11 3.01
N GLU A 24 -4.43 -16.21 2.58
CA GLU A 24 -3.88 -15.15 3.43
C GLU A 24 -4.94 -14.10 3.74
N ARG A 25 -5.79 -13.78 2.76
CA ARG A 25 -6.92 -12.88 2.93
C ARG A 25 -7.92 -13.40 3.98
N ILE A 26 -8.19 -14.70 3.97
CA ILE A 26 -9.06 -15.34 4.98
C ILE A 26 -8.38 -15.32 6.35
N ALA A 27 -7.10 -15.67 6.42
CA ALA A 27 -6.35 -15.68 7.68
C ALA A 27 -6.27 -14.29 8.33
N LEU A 28 -6.03 -13.24 7.53
CA LEU A 28 -6.06 -11.84 7.96
C LEU A 28 -7.45 -11.43 8.47
N ARG A 29 -8.52 -11.76 7.73
CA ARG A 29 -9.91 -11.46 8.17
C ARG A 29 -10.25 -12.13 9.49
N MET A 30 -9.91 -13.41 9.66
CA MET A 30 -10.11 -14.13 10.91
C MET A 30 -9.36 -13.49 12.07
N HIS A 31 -8.11 -13.05 11.83
CA HIS A 31 -7.33 -12.37 12.86
C HIS A 31 -7.93 -11.00 13.23
N LEU A 32 -8.37 -10.20 12.26
CA LEU A 32 -9.00 -8.90 12.50
C LEU A 32 -10.35 -9.02 13.23
N LEU A 33 -11.05 -10.15 13.07
CA LEU A 33 -12.25 -10.47 13.84
C LEU A 33 -11.96 -10.76 15.32
N MET A 34 -10.83 -11.39 15.61
CA MET A 34 -10.44 -11.77 16.98
C MET A 34 -9.61 -10.69 17.70
N CYS A 35 -8.87 -9.86 16.96
CA CYS A 35 -7.94 -8.87 17.52
C CYS A 35 -8.40 -7.43 17.23
N HIS A 36 -8.95 -6.79 18.26
CA HIS A 36 -9.41 -5.40 18.18
C HIS A 36 -8.28 -4.39 17.89
N HIS A 37 -7.06 -4.64 18.37
CA HIS A 37 -5.91 -3.76 18.12
C HIS A 37 -5.54 -3.73 16.63
N CYS A 38 -5.42 -4.90 16.01
CA CYS A 38 -5.16 -5.00 14.57
C CYS A 38 -6.30 -4.39 13.76
N ARG A 39 -7.56 -4.58 14.19
CA ARG A 39 -8.72 -3.94 13.54
C ARG A 39 -8.63 -2.42 13.55
N ARG A 40 -8.28 -1.83 14.70
CA ARG A 40 -8.11 -0.37 14.84
C ARG A 40 -6.94 0.14 14.00
N TYR A 41 -5.82 -0.56 14.02
CA TYR A 41 -4.64 -0.24 13.21
C TYR A 41 -4.96 -0.20 11.71
N VAL A 42 -5.54 -1.28 11.16
CA VAL A 42 -5.88 -1.35 9.73
C VAL A 42 -6.92 -0.29 9.35
N HIS A 43 -7.86 0.02 10.24
CA HIS A 43 -8.82 1.10 10.01
C HIS A 43 -8.11 2.46 9.92
N GLN A 44 -7.21 2.78 10.85
CA GLN A 44 -6.45 4.02 10.84
C GLN A 44 -5.58 4.13 9.58
N LEU A 45 -4.90 3.04 9.20
CA LEU A 45 -4.10 2.99 7.99
C LEU A 45 -4.95 3.22 6.74
N ARG A 46 -6.12 2.60 6.63
CA ARG A 46 -7.03 2.81 5.49
C ARG A 46 -7.52 4.25 5.41
N VAL A 47 -7.83 4.88 6.54
CA VAL A 47 -8.20 6.31 6.57
C VAL A 47 -7.04 7.17 6.10
N LEU A 48 -5.84 6.94 6.64
CA LEU A 48 -4.63 7.67 6.27
C LEU A 48 -4.35 7.58 4.75
N VAL A 49 -4.36 6.36 4.20
CA VAL A 49 -4.11 6.15 2.77
C VAL A 49 -5.20 6.76 1.89
N ASN A 50 -6.46 6.73 2.33
CA ASN A 50 -7.55 7.36 1.59
C ASN A 50 -7.54 8.89 1.68
N THR A 51 -6.96 9.48 2.73
CA THR A 51 -6.81 10.94 2.85
C THR A 51 -5.64 11.49 2.04
N LEU A 52 -4.67 10.64 1.69
CA LEU A 52 -3.58 11.03 0.82
C LEU A 52 -4.12 11.17 -0.62
N PRO A 53 -3.73 12.22 -1.36
CA PRO A 53 -4.03 12.31 -2.78
C PRO A 53 -3.45 11.08 -3.47
N ARG A 54 -4.32 10.21 -3.98
CA ARG A 54 -3.92 9.02 -4.69
C ARG A 54 -3.58 9.46 -6.11
N GLU A 55 -2.30 9.63 -6.38
CA GLU A 55 -1.82 9.89 -7.74
C GLU A 55 -1.94 8.57 -8.52
N THR A 56 -3.12 8.35 -9.09
CA THR A 56 -3.49 7.12 -9.80
C THR A 56 -3.00 7.10 -11.24
N ASP A 57 -2.45 8.20 -11.73
CA ASP A 57 -1.79 8.22 -13.03
C ASP A 57 -0.46 7.52 -12.89
N ARG A 58 -0.50 6.22 -13.14
CA ARG A 58 0.68 5.48 -13.57
C ARG A 58 1.19 6.22 -14.81
N LEU A 59 2.19 7.08 -14.62
CA LEU A 59 2.84 7.81 -15.69
C LEU A 59 3.16 6.80 -16.79
N ASP A 60 2.71 7.08 -18.01
CA ASP A 60 3.06 6.23 -19.12
C ASP A 60 4.59 6.25 -19.32
N ASP A 61 5.12 5.26 -20.03
CA ASP A 61 6.57 5.16 -20.25
C ASP A 61 7.11 6.39 -21.02
N ALA A 62 6.25 7.14 -21.72
CA ALA A 62 6.64 8.36 -22.42
C ALA A 62 6.80 9.55 -21.46
N GLN A 63 5.86 9.75 -20.54
CA GLN A 63 5.90 10.76 -19.49
C GLN A 63 7.06 10.50 -18.53
N THR A 64 7.34 9.23 -18.22
CA THR A 64 8.50 8.85 -17.40
C THR A 64 9.80 9.26 -18.07
N ARG A 65 9.94 9.06 -19.39
CA ARG A 65 11.12 9.50 -20.16
C ARG A 65 11.24 11.02 -20.24
N ASP A 66 10.14 11.74 -20.45
CA ASP A 66 10.15 13.22 -20.50
C ASP A 66 10.61 13.84 -19.18
N ILE A 67 10.19 13.27 -18.04
CA ILE A 67 10.65 13.71 -16.72
C ILE A 67 12.16 13.43 -16.53
N LEU A 68 12.64 12.25 -16.94
CA LEU A 68 14.06 11.90 -16.86
C LEU A 68 14.92 12.86 -17.71
N GLU A 69 14.50 13.18 -18.92
CA GLU A 69 15.21 14.10 -19.82
C GLU A 69 15.30 15.53 -19.26
N LYS A 70 14.22 16.00 -18.62
CA LYS A 70 14.20 17.31 -17.92
C LYS A 70 15.15 17.35 -16.73
N LEU A 71 15.25 16.25 -15.98
CA LEU A 71 16.15 16.14 -14.83
C LEU A 71 17.62 16.09 -15.26
N ASP A 72 17.94 15.40 -16.35
CA ASP A 72 19.30 15.35 -16.90
C ASP A 72 19.73 16.71 -17.46
N THR A 73 18.84 17.41 -18.16
CA THR A 73 19.13 18.76 -18.70
C THR A 73 19.34 19.80 -17.59
N SER A 74 18.68 19.63 -16.43
CA SER A 74 18.82 20.53 -15.28
C SER A 74 20.04 20.22 -14.41
N ARG A 75 20.76 19.13 -14.70
CA ARG A 75 21.91 18.63 -13.93
C ARG A 75 23.25 18.96 -14.57
N ASP A 76 23.27 19.60 -15.74
CA ASP A 76 24.50 20.10 -16.36
C ASP A 76 24.84 21.51 -15.79
N PRO A 77 26.06 21.71 -15.23
CA PRO A 77 26.51 22.99 -14.68
C PRO A 77 26.76 24.09 -15.74
#